data_AF-A0A3R6VLB1-F1
#
_entry.id   AF-A0A3R6VLB1-F1
#
_cell.length_a   1.000
_cell.length_b   1.000
_cell.length_c   1.000
_cell.angle_alpha   90.00
_cell.angle_beta   90.00
_cell.angle_gamma   90.00
#
_symmetry.space_group_name_H-M   'P 1'
#
loop_
_entity.id
_entity.type
_entity.pdbx_description
1 polymer ?
#
loop_
_entity_poly.entity_id
_entity_poly.type
_entity_poly.pdbx_seq_one_letter_code
_entity_poly.pdbx_strand_id
1 'polypeptide(L)'
;MRPASSTRFGFRLACALCKSIECSPSFVDTNVCRVAYLLMQWAIVVTFQITELLAQPKLATAQTVVRTMQRRWFLHPRVQRTMFIGTIALILVPIYYPYSVDAKEFMMHTRGACFDEASWNFLLGELGIIGGVSCALAVQVSRVVDNFGLRAAFLSTAKVGVLCLLLQLVISIGSFNLHWTWLSDYYVLDTMASLPFHAFYYFNVVQPLRSILLPSLFRQRVMVLSCPFSQHRYHSTSHFHAFLLHPDGFRSFLEFCRMELRLELLLAWQTLTQFEAAPTTRAAEQVFQACFSPHCIYATAIGNQWRPHFQPLRQTWTQTTTFLPPTLFRTVTAALLQCMYDVQFPRFLQHPAGILAWHEFLDRKRAVEKLDQVLTIVDRQTSSFQMKLHRPLPFHGG
;
A
#
# COMPACT_ATOMS: atom_id res chain seq x y z
N MET A 1 -15.97 7.14 -3.99
CA MET A 1 -16.18 5.69 -3.74
C MET A 1 -14.86 5.04 -3.30
N ARG A 2 -14.92 4.21 -2.25
CA ARG A 2 -13.82 3.62 -1.46
C ARG A 2 -12.53 3.24 -2.25
N PRO A 3 -11.40 3.97 -2.11
CA PRO A 3 -10.08 3.49 -2.54
C PRO A 3 -9.49 2.61 -1.44
N ALA A 4 -10.18 1.50 -1.18
CA ALA A 4 -9.70 0.43 -0.33
C ALA A 4 -9.97 -0.93 -0.99
N SER A 5 -10.41 -0.95 -2.25
CA SER A 5 -10.81 -2.18 -2.92
C SER A 5 -9.63 -3.05 -3.33
N SER A 6 -8.51 -2.51 -3.82
CA SER A 6 -7.39 -3.38 -4.27
C SER A 6 -6.77 -4.21 -3.13
N THR A 7 -6.47 -3.59 -1.98
CA THR A 7 -5.96 -4.31 -0.79
C THR A 7 -7.04 -5.04 0.01
N ARG A 8 -8.28 -4.52 0.09
CA ARG A 8 -9.39 -5.28 0.74
C ARG A 8 -9.89 -6.43 -0.13
N PHE A 9 -9.73 -6.41 -1.45
CA PHE A 9 -10.10 -7.54 -2.32
C PHE A 9 -9.10 -8.68 -2.12
N GLY A 10 -7.79 -8.40 -2.10
CA GLY A 10 -6.77 -9.40 -1.75
C GLY A 10 -6.98 -10.01 -0.36
N PHE A 11 -7.24 -9.18 0.66
CA PHE A 11 -7.48 -9.66 2.03
C PHE A 11 -8.84 -10.35 2.23
N ARG A 12 -9.91 -9.89 1.56
CA ARG A 12 -11.23 -10.56 1.64
C ARG A 12 -11.29 -11.85 0.84
N LEU A 13 -10.56 -11.97 -0.26
CA LEU A 13 -10.38 -13.25 -0.96
C LEU A 13 -9.63 -14.23 -0.05
N ALA A 14 -8.49 -13.81 0.52
CA ALA A 14 -7.71 -14.64 1.44
C ALA A 14 -8.49 -15.09 2.70
N CYS A 15 -9.32 -14.20 3.29
CA CYS A 15 -10.17 -14.56 4.44
C CYS A 15 -11.39 -15.41 4.08
N ALA A 16 -11.98 -15.26 2.89
CA ALA A 16 -13.09 -16.11 2.45
C ALA A 16 -12.63 -17.54 2.11
N LEU A 17 -11.37 -17.68 1.67
CA LEU A 17 -10.76 -18.96 1.27
C LEU A 17 -10.37 -19.85 2.46
N CYS A 18 -10.21 -19.31 3.68
CA CYS A 18 -9.87 -20.09 4.87
C CYS A 18 -11.04 -20.94 5.42
N LYS A 19 -12.24 -20.83 4.83
CA LYS A 19 -13.47 -21.50 5.30
C LYS A 19 -13.82 -22.77 4.52
N SER A 20 -13.04 -23.14 3.50
CA SER A 20 -13.24 -24.32 2.65
C SER A 20 -12.05 -25.26 2.78
N ILE A 21 -11.97 -25.96 3.91
CA ILE A 21 -11.10 -27.12 4.08
C ILE A 21 -12.00 -28.26 4.56
N GLU A 22 -12.86 -28.73 3.66
CA GLU A 22 -13.50 -30.04 3.76
C GLU A 22 -13.22 -30.80 2.46
N CYS A 23 -12.64 -31.99 2.63
CA CYS A 23 -11.98 -32.81 1.64
C CYS A 23 -12.89 -33.24 0.47
N SER A 24 -12.89 -32.47 -0.63
CA SER A 24 -13.08 -32.95 -2.02
C SER A 24 -12.93 -31.86 -3.14
N PRO A 25 -12.64 -30.56 -2.89
CA PRO A 25 -12.32 -29.56 -3.94
C PRO A 25 -10.83 -29.10 -3.96
N SER A 26 -9.89 -29.95 -3.54
CA SER A 26 -8.51 -29.55 -3.20
C SER A 26 -7.68 -28.97 -4.34
N PHE A 27 -7.84 -29.43 -5.59
CA PHE A 27 -6.96 -29.02 -6.70
C PHE A 27 -7.34 -27.66 -7.32
N VAL A 28 -8.64 -27.43 -7.55
CA VAL A 28 -9.15 -26.14 -8.09
C VAL A 28 -8.90 -25.02 -7.08
N ASP A 29 -9.21 -25.25 -5.81
CA ASP A 29 -9.01 -24.26 -4.74
C ASP A 29 -7.54 -23.88 -4.59
N THR A 30 -6.64 -24.85 -4.75
CA THR A 30 -5.19 -24.64 -4.71
C THR A 30 -4.71 -23.76 -5.86
N ASN A 31 -5.14 -24.03 -7.09
CA ASN A 31 -4.72 -23.24 -8.26
C ASN A 31 -5.27 -21.82 -8.22
N VAL A 32 -6.52 -21.66 -7.77
CA VAL A 32 -7.14 -20.36 -7.52
C VAL A 32 -6.31 -19.54 -6.51
N CYS A 33 -5.87 -20.17 -5.42
CA CYS A 33 -5.03 -19.52 -4.40
C CYS A 33 -3.67 -19.10 -4.95
N ARG A 34 -3.02 -19.93 -5.77
CA ARG A 34 -1.70 -19.62 -6.36
C ARG A 34 -1.78 -18.44 -7.33
N VAL A 35 -2.77 -18.42 -8.22
CA VAL A 35 -2.97 -17.30 -9.16
C VAL A 35 -3.28 -16.01 -8.40
N ALA A 36 -4.14 -16.08 -7.38
CA ALA A 36 -4.43 -14.93 -6.52
C ALA A 36 -3.16 -14.39 -5.84
N TYR A 37 -2.31 -15.27 -5.34
CA TYR A 37 -1.04 -14.90 -4.71
C TYR A 37 -0.08 -14.22 -5.69
N LEU A 38 0.12 -14.78 -6.89
CA LEU A 38 0.98 -14.17 -7.90
C LEU A 38 0.49 -12.79 -8.34
N LEU A 39 -0.82 -12.64 -8.55
CA LEU A 39 -1.40 -11.33 -8.88
C LEU A 39 -1.23 -10.34 -7.74
N MET A 40 -1.36 -10.79 -6.49
CA MET A 40 -1.11 -9.94 -5.31
C MET A 40 0.35 -9.51 -5.23
N GLN A 41 1.30 -10.44 -5.35
CA GLN A 41 2.73 -10.12 -5.38
C GLN A 41 3.06 -9.14 -6.51
N TRP A 42 2.55 -9.40 -7.71
CA TRP A 42 2.80 -8.54 -8.85
C TRP A 42 2.21 -7.14 -8.67
N ALA A 43 0.98 -7.04 -8.11
CA ALA A 43 0.37 -5.75 -7.79
C ALA A 43 1.20 -4.97 -6.76
N ILE A 44 1.75 -5.65 -5.76
CA ILE A 44 2.65 -5.05 -4.76
C ILE A 44 3.93 -4.54 -5.43
N VAL A 45 4.58 -5.34 -6.28
CA VAL A 45 5.80 -4.93 -7.00
C VAL A 45 5.53 -3.72 -7.89
N VAL A 46 4.42 -3.71 -8.63
CA VAL A 46 4.05 -2.57 -9.49
C VAL A 46 3.80 -1.32 -8.65
N THR A 47 3.03 -1.44 -7.55
CA THR A 47 2.76 -0.31 -6.65
C THR A 47 4.07 0.21 -6.04
N PHE A 48 4.97 -0.69 -5.66
CA PHE A 48 6.28 -0.36 -5.14
C PHE A 48 7.13 0.42 -6.15
N GLN A 49 7.26 -0.08 -7.39
CA GLN A 49 8.01 0.59 -8.45
C GLN A 49 7.46 2.00 -8.75
N ILE A 50 6.14 2.15 -8.74
CA ILE A 50 5.49 3.45 -8.85
C ILE A 50 5.94 4.35 -7.68
N THR A 51 5.84 3.87 -6.45
CA THR A 51 6.18 4.68 -5.27
C THR A 51 7.65 5.05 -5.17
N GLU A 52 8.58 4.19 -5.61
CA GLU A 52 10.02 4.48 -5.61
C GLU A 52 10.33 5.61 -6.62
N LEU A 53 9.72 5.57 -7.81
CA LEU A 53 9.82 6.63 -8.80
C LEU A 53 9.22 7.94 -8.31
N LEU A 54 8.09 7.90 -7.60
CA LEU A 54 7.47 9.08 -7.00
C LEU A 54 8.32 9.67 -5.86
N ALA A 55 8.98 8.82 -5.07
CA ALA A 55 9.81 9.26 -3.95
C ALA A 55 11.15 9.86 -4.38
N GLN A 56 11.68 9.48 -5.56
CA GLN A 56 12.97 9.95 -6.07
C GLN A 56 12.86 10.48 -7.50
N PRO A 57 12.21 11.64 -7.71
CA PRO A 57 11.99 12.20 -9.04
C PRO A 57 13.30 12.53 -9.78
N LYS A 58 14.41 12.76 -9.06
CA LYS A 58 15.73 13.05 -9.65
C LYS A 58 16.34 11.88 -10.43
N LEU A 59 15.89 10.65 -10.16
CA LEU A 59 16.36 9.44 -10.85
C LEU A 59 15.39 8.98 -11.97
N ALA A 60 14.27 9.68 -12.15
CA ALA A 60 13.25 9.31 -13.11
C ALA A 60 13.64 9.82 -14.52
N THR A 61 13.87 8.89 -15.45
CA THR A 61 14.00 9.21 -16.87
C THR A 61 12.62 9.20 -17.54
N ALA A 62 12.44 9.94 -18.64
CA ALA A 62 11.15 9.99 -19.34
C ALA A 62 10.64 8.60 -19.75
N GLN A 63 11.56 7.69 -20.14
CA GLN A 63 11.24 6.32 -20.50
C GLN A 63 10.77 5.48 -19.30
N THR A 64 11.35 5.66 -18.10
CA THR A 64 10.89 4.94 -16.91
C THR A 64 9.52 5.42 -16.46
N VAL A 65 9.23 6.72 -16.57
CA VAL A 65 7.92 7.27 -16.26
C VAL A 65 6.83 6.69 -17.17
N VAL A 66 7.06 6.64 -18.49
CA VAL A 66 6.08 6.07 -19.45
C VAL A 66 5.84 4.58 -19.18
N ARG A 67 6.91 3.80 -18.96
CA ARG A 67 6.78 2.36 -18.62
C ARG A 67 6.00 2.17 -17.32
N THR A 68 6.21 3.03 -16.34
CA THR A 68 5.51 2.96 -15.05
C THR A 68 4.04 3.38 -15.16
N MET A 69 3.73 4.39 -15.99
CA MET A 69 2.35 4.74 -16.34
C MET A 69 1.63 3.58 -17.04
N GLN A 70 2.31 2.87 -17.95
CA GLN A 70 1.76 1.67 -18.61
C GLN A 70 1.52 0.54 -17.60
N ARG A 71 2.49 0.27 -16.71
CA ARG A 71 2.36 -0.75 -15.64
C ARG A 71 1.23 -0.44 -14.66
N ARG A 72 0.91 0.84 -14.45
CA ARG A 72 -0.21 1.28 -13.60
C ARG A 72 -1.56 0.75 -14.09
N TRP A 73 -1.70 0.46 -15.39
CA TRP A 73 -2.91 -0.16 -15.92
C TRP A 73 -3.25 -1.50 -15.24
N PHE A 74 -2.22 -2.28 -14.86
CA PHE A 74 -2.38 -3.54 -14.14
C PHE A 74 -3.02 -3.38 -12.76
N LEU A 75 -2.93 -2.20 -12.13
CA LEU A 75 -3.54 -1.95 -10.83
C LEU A 75 -5.05 -1.69 -10.90
N HIS A 76 -5.63 -1.60 -12.11
CA HIS A 76 -7.06 -1.42 -12.23
C HIS A 76 -7.83 -2.71 -11.87
N PRO A 77 -8.86 -2.64 -11.01
CA PRO A 77 -9.55 -3.83 -10.52
C PRO A 77 -10.26 -4.62 -11.64
N ARG A 78 -10.67 -3.95 -12.73
CA ARG A 78 -11.22 -4.63 -13.91
C ARG A 78 -10.17 -5.48 -14.61
N VAL A 79 -8.96 -4.95 -14.78
CA VAL A 79 -7.83 -5.63 -15.42
C VAL A 79 -7.35 -6.80 -14.56
N GLN A 80 -7.24 -6.60 -13.25
CA GLN A 80 -6.87 -7.68 -12.31
C GLN A 80 -7.90 -8.80 -12.33
N ARG A 81 -9.20 -8.48 -12.40
CA ARG A 81 -10.27 -9.49 -12.50
C ARG A 81 -10.21 -10.24 -13.83
N THR A 82 -10.00 -9.55 -14.96
CA THR A 82 -9.89 -10.20 -16.26
C THR A 82 -8.64 -11.08 -16.35
N MET A 83 -7.50 -10.62 -15.82
CA MET A 83 -6.29 -11.45 -15.75
C MET A 83 -6.49 -12.66 -14.85
N PHE A 84 -7.10 -12.49 -13.67
CA PHE A 84 -7.39 -13.60 -12.77
C PHE A 84 -8.25 -14.68 -13.42
N ILE A 85 -9.38 -14.29 -14.02
CA ILE A 85 -10.27 -15.22 -14.71
C ILE A 85 -9.56 -15.87 -15.92
N GLY A 86 -8.83 -15.08 -16.71
CA GLY A 86 -8.10 -15.56 -17.88
C GLY A 86 -7.00 -16.56 -17.52
N THR A 87 -6.21 -16.28 -16.47
CA THR A 87 -5.14 -17.18 -16.01
C THR A 87 -5.70 -18.45 -15.40
N ILE A 88 -6.79 -18.37 -14.62
CA ILE A 88 -7.47 -19.57 -14.08
C ILE A 88 -8.02 -20.42 -15.23
N ALA A 89 -8.70 -19.82 -16.20
CA ALA A 89 -9.21 -20.53 -17.37
C ALA A 89 -8.06 -21.20 -18.14
N LEU A 90 -6.94 -20.51 -18.36
CA LEU A 90 -5.78 -21.05 -19.06
C LEU A 90 -5.11 -22.21 -18.32
N ILE A 91 -5.11 -22.21 -16.99
CA ILE A 91 -4.53 -23.30 -16.18
C ILE A 91 -5.50 -24.49 -16.08
N LEU A 92 -6.80 -24.24 -15.88
CA LEU A 92 -7.79 -25.31 -15.69
C LEU A 92 -8.20 -25.98 -17.02
N VAL A 93 -8.30 -25.24 -18.13
CA VAL A 93 -8.77 -25.80 -19.42
C VAL A 93 -7.91 -26.97 -19.91
N PRO A 94 -6.57 -26.91 -19.93
CA PRO A 94 -5.72 -28.03 -20.37
C PRO A 94 -5.79 -29.25 -19.45
N ILE A 95 -6.16 -29.07 -18.18
CA ILE A 95 -6.27 -30.14 -17.19
C ILE A 95 -7.59 -30.89 -17.36
N TYR A 96 -8.67 -30.19 -17.74
CA TYR A 96 -9.98 -30.80 -17.96
C TYR A 96 -10.25 -31.22 -19.42
N TYR A 97 -9.53 -30.67 -20.38
CA TYR A 97 -9.69 -30.99 -21.81
C TYR A 97 -9.39 -32.46 -22.17
N PRO A 98 -8.31 -33.11 -21.67
CA PRO A 98 -8.03 -34.51 -22.00
C PRO A 98 -8.92 -35.51 -21.26
N TYR A 99 -9.58 -35.14 -20.15
CA TYR A 99 -10.47 -36.02 -19.38
C TYR A 99 -11.95 -35.98 -19.81
N SER A 100 -12.26 -35.31 -20.91
CA SER A 100 -13.62 -35.17 -21.43
C SER A 100 -14.19 -36.42 -22.11
N VAL A 101 -13.55 -37.59 -21.97
CA VAL A 101 -14.00 -38.83 -22.64
C VAL A 101 -14.68 -39.84 -21.71
N ASP A 102 -14.53 -39.80 -20.38
CA ASP A 102 -15.29 -40.73 -19.51
C ASP A 102 -15.64 -40.20 -18.11
N ALA A 103 -16.91 -39.82 -17.93
CA ALA A 103 -17.45 -39.33 -16.66
C ALA A 103 -17.46 -40.38 -15.53
N LYS A 104 -17.24 -41.66 -15.84
CA LYS A 104 -17.19 -42.76 -14.86
C LYS A 104 -15.85 -42.84 -14.11
N GLU A 105 -14.73 -42.51 -14.74
CA GLU A 105 -13.41 -42.48 -14.07
C GLU A 105 -13.29 -41.29 -13.11
N PHE A 106 -13.96 -40.17 -13.42
CA PHE A 106 -13.98 -38.97 -12.59
C PHE A 106 -14.62 -39.18 -11.20
N MET A 107 -15.58 -40.11 -11.10
CA MET A 107 -16.24 -40.50 -9.83
C MET A 107 -15.53 -41.66 -9.11
N MET A 108 -14.63 -42.38 -9.80
CA MET A 108 -13.97 -43.59 -9.30
C MET A 108 -12.49 -43.41 -8.93
N HIS A 109 -11.99 -42.18 -8.77
CA HIS A 109 -10.73 -41.96 -8.03
C HIS A 109 -10.95 -42.25 -6.53
N THR A 110 -11.12 -43.54 -6.25
CA THR A 110 -11.15 -44.16 -4.94
C THR A 110 -9.81 -43.95 -4.25
N ARG A 111 -9.87 -43.23 -3.11
CA ARG A 111 -9.03 -43.38 -1.91
C ARG A 111 -7.69 -44.10 -2.13
N GLY A 112 -6.61 -43.33 -2.24
CA GLY A 112 -5.28 -43.85 -1.86
C GLY A 112 -4.08 -43.28 -2.61
N ALA A 113 -4.25 -42.84 -3.87
CA ALA A 113 -3.17 -42.22 -4.64
C ALA A 113 -3.74 -41.03 -5.42
N CYS A 114 -3.60 -39.82 -4.87
CA CYS A 114 -4.20 -38.61 -5.45
C CYS A 114 -3.48 -38.07 -6.69
N PHE A 115 -2.36 -38.68 -7.10
CA PHE A 115 -1.58 -38.24 -8.26
C PHE A 115 -1.05 -39.45 -9.03
N ASP A 116 -1.52 -39.61 -10.27
CA ASP A 116 -0.85 -40.43 -11.30
C ASP A 116 0.50 -39.78 -11.72
N GLU A 117 1.44 -40.55 -12.26
CA GLU A 117 2.80 -40.10 -12.62
C GLU A 117 2.79 -38.84 -13.51
N ALA A 118 1.87 -38.80 -14.47
CA ALA A 118 1.69 -37.64 -15.34
C ALA A 118 1.22 -36.39 -14.57
N SER A 119 0.33 -36.57 -13.59
CA SER A 119 -0.22 -35.47 -12.78
C SER A 119 0.80 -34.94 -11.75
N TRP A 120 1.67 -35.79 -11.23
CA TRP A 120 2.77 -35.40 -10.34
C TRP A 120 3.80 -34.53 -11.07
N ASN A 121 4.20 -34.92 -12.28
CA ASN A 121 5.11 -34.13 -13.12
C ASN A 121 4.51 -32.77 -13.50
N PHE A 122 3.21 -32.73 -13.80
CA PHE A 122 2.50 -31.48 -14.08
C PHE A 122 2.46 -30.55 -12.86
N LEU A 123 2.16 -31.08 -11.68
CA LEU A 123 2.15 -30.34 -10.41
C LEU A 123 3.53 -29.76 -10.09
N LEU A 124 4.59 -30.54 -10.27
CA LEU A 124 5.97 -30.14 -9.99
C LEU A 124 6.44 -29.06 -10.97
N GLY A 125 6.08 -29.17 -12.24
CA GLY A 125 6.29 -28.14 -13.26
C GLY A 125 5.56 -26.83 -12.93
N GLU A 126 4.29 -26.92 -12.52
CA GLU A 126 3.50 -25.75 -12.14
C GLU A 126 4.08 -25.04 -10.90
N LEU A 127 4.43 -25.80 -9.85
CA LEU A 127 5.08 -25.27 -8.66
C LEU A 127 6.45 -24.65 -8.99
N GLY A 128 7.21 -25.25 -9.92
CA GLY A 128 8.48 -24.71 -10.42
C GLY A 128 8.31 -23.36 -11.11
N ILE A 129 7.34 -23.23 -12.02
CA ILE A 129 7.05 -21.98 -12.74
C ILE A 129 6.60 -20.90 -11.76
N ILE A 130 5.62 -21.21 -10.90
CA ILE A 130 5.06 -20.27 -9.92
C ILE A 130 6.12 -19.84 -8.90
N GLY A 131 6.92 -20.80 -8.41
CA GLY A 131 8.05 -20.54 -7.53
C GLY A 131 9.10 -19.66 -8.18
N GLY A 132 9.44 -19.93 -9.44
CA GLY A 132 10.39 -19.13 -10.24
C GLY A 132 9.91 -17.68 -10.44
N VAL A 133 8.65 -17.50 -10.84
CA VAL A 133 8.04 -16.17 -11.00
C VAL A 133 7.98 -15.44 -9.65
N SER A 134 7.55 -16.10 -8.58
CA SER A 134 7.54 -15.53 -7.22
C SER A 134 8.94 -15.10 -6.77
N CYS A 135 9.98 -15.90 -7.06
CA CYS A 135 11.36 -15.56 -6.75
C CYS A 135 11.84 -14.33 -7.54
N ALA A 136 11.58 -14.29 -8.86
CA ALA A 136 11.91 -13.15 -9.70
C ALA A 136 11.23 -11.86 -9.22
N LEU A 137 9.95 -11.93 -8.83
CA LEU A 137 9.21 -10.81 -8.24
C LEU A 137 9.79 -10.40 -6.88
N ALA A 138 10.18 -11.35 -6.03
CA ALA A 138 10.78 -11.07 -4.72
C ALA A 138 12.14 -10.37 -4.83
N VAL A 139 12.93 -10.66 -5.87
CA VAL A 139 14.19 -9.97 -6.16
C VAL A 139 13.96 -8.53 -6.62
N GLN A 140 12.89 -8.28 -7.39
CA GLN A 140 12.54 -6.94 -7.88
C GLN A 140 12.03 -5.98 -6.79
N VAL A 141 11.68 -6.46 -5.60
CA VAL A 141 11.36 -5.61 -4.45
C VAL A 141 12.67 -5.01 -3.90
N SER A 142 12.86 -3.69 -4.05
CA SER A 142 14.09 -2.97 -3.66
C SER A 142 14.37 -2.99 -2.14
N ARG A 143 15.62 -2.74 -1.73
CA ARG A 143 16.10 -2.77 -0.32
C ARG A 143 15.61 -1.60 0.52
N VAL A 144 15.14 -0.53 -0.11
CA VAL A 144 15.04 0.79 0.54
C VAL A 144 13.75 1.00 1.35
N VAL A 145 12.69 0.21 1.14
CA VAL A 145 11.40 0.38 1.83
C VAL A 145 10.80 -0.98 2.24
N ASP A 146 11.52 -1.77 3.04
CA ASP A 146 11.00 -3.03 3.63
C ASP A 146 10.58 -2.82 5.10
N ASN A 147 9.65 -1.91 5.37
CA ASN A 147 9.24 -1.60 6.74
C ASN A 147 8.24 -2.59 7.37
N PHE A 148 7.66 -3.49 6.57
CA PHE A 148 6.80 -4.56 7.08
C PHE A 148 7.48 -5.94 7.10
N GLY A 149 8.77 -6.03 6.72
CA GLY A 149 9.45 -7.31 6.51
C GLY A 149 8.79 -8.15 5.42
N LEU A 150 8.04 -7.51 4.51
CA LEU A 150 7.28 -8.16 3.46
C LEU A 150 8.22 -8.78 2.44
N ARG A 151 9.33 -8.10 2.14
CA ARG A 151 10.37 -8.67 1.28
C ARG A 151 11.10 -9.80 2.00
N ALA A 152 11.43 -9.64 3.27
CA ALA A 152 12.01 -10.73 4.06
C ALA A 152 11.10 -11.98 4.08
N ALA A 153 9.79 -11.80 4.18
CA ALA A 153 8.80 -12.86 4.08
C ALA A 153 8.77 -13.49 2.68
N PHE A 154 8.74 -12.69 1.61
CA PHE A 154 8.76 -13.20 0.23
C PHE A 154 10.06 -13.93 -0.12
N LEU A 155 11.22 -13.40 0.28
CA LEU A 155 12.51 -14.05 0.07
C LEU A 155 12.63 -15.34 0.90
N SER A 156 12.16 -15.34 2.16
CA SER A 156 12.13 -16.56 2.99
C SER A 156 11.20 -17.61 2.38
N THR A 157 10.02 -17.21 1.90
CA THR A 157 9.07 -18.10 1.23
C THR A 157 9.67 -18.65 -0.07
N ALA A 158 10.35 -17.82 -0.87
CA ALA A 158 11.00 -18.26 -2.10
C ALA A 158 12.15 -19.23 -1.83
N LYS A 159 13.00 -18.95 -0.84
CA LYS A 159 14.11 -19.84 -0.45
C LYS A 159 13.60 -21.19 0.03
N VAL A 160 12.62 -21.20 0.93
CA VAL A 160 12.04 -22.43 1.46
C VAL A 160 11.25 -23.17 0.36
N GLY A 161 10.55 -22.43 -0.50
CA GLY A 161 9.86 -23.00 -1.67
C GLY A 161 10.82 -23.72 -2.62
N VAL A 162 11.97 -23.11 -2.95
CA VAL A 162 13.02 -23.75 -3.76
C VAL A 162 13.56 -25.00 -3.07
N LEU A 163 13.81 -24.94 -1.75
CA LEU A 163 14.25 -26.11 -0.99
C LEU A 163 13.22 -27.25 -1.04
N CYS A 164 11.94 -26.93 -0.88
CA CYS A 164 10.86 -27.90 -0.97
C CYS A 164 10.78 -28.53 -2.38
N LEU A 165 10.94 -27.72 -3.43
CA LEU A 165 10.94 -28.19 -4.82
C LEU A 165 12.13 -29.10 -5.12
N LEU A 166 13.33 -28.76 -4.62
CA LEU A 166 14.51 -29.62 -4.77
C LEU A 166 14.32 -30.96 -4.03
N LEU A 167 13.76 -30.92 -2.83
CA LEU A 167 13.45 -32.13 -2.07
C LEU A 167 12.43 -33.01 -2.80
N GLN A 168 11.38 -32.41 -3.35
CA GLN A 168 10.37 -33.11 -4.16
C GLN A 168 10.97 -33.69 -5.45
N LEU A 169 11.92 -32.99 -6.10
CA LEU A 169 12.62 -33.49 -7.28
C LEU A 169 13.47 -34.73 -6.94
N VAL A 170 14.23 -34.69 -5.84
CA VAL A 170 15.04 -35.84 -5.38
C VAL A 170 14.16 -37.05 -5.08
N ILE A 171 13.04 -36.82 -4.39
CA ILE A 171 12.04 -37.85 -4.09
C ILE A 171 11.45 -38.44 -5.36
N SER A 172 11.12 -37.59 -6.34
CA SER A 172 10.62 -38.01 -7.65
C SER A 172 11.65 -38.88 -8.37
N ILE A 173 12.92 -38.46 -8.40
CA ILE A 173 14.01 -39.25 -9.02
C ILE A 173 14.16 -40.61 -8.32
N GLY A 174 14.14 -40.65 -6.99
CA GLY A 174 14.24 -41.89 -6.22
C GLY A 174 13.05 -42.84 -6.41
N SER A 175 11.83 -42.30 -6.54
CA SER A 175 10.64 -43.10 -6.82
C SER A 175 10.65 -43.68 -8.24
N PHE A 176 10.94 -42.87 -9.26
CA PHE A 176 10.81 -43.30 -10.66
C PHE A 176 12.06 -43.97 -11.24
N ASN A 177 13.28 -43.53 -10.88
CA ASN A 177 14.52 -44.09 -11.43
C ASN A 177 15.11 -45.21 -10.55
N LEU A 178 14.85 -45.17 -9.25
CA LEU A 178 15.44 -46.11 -8.28
C LEU A 178 14.39 -47.06 -7.67
N HIS A 179 13.12 -46.97 -8.12
CA HIS A 179 11.99 -47.80 -7.69
C HIS A 179 11.89 -47.96 -6.16
N TRP A 180 12.03 -46.85 -5.43
CA TRP A 180 11.90 -46.85 -3.98
C TRP A 180 10.46 -47.16 -3.54
N THR A 181 10.22 -48.40 -3.12
CA THR A 181 8.89 -48.88 -2.71
C THR A 181 8.43 -48.32 -1.36
N TRP A 182 9.37 -48.06 -0.45
CA TRP A 182 9.10 -47.57 0.90
C TRP A 182 8.40 -46.19 0.94
N LEU A 183 8.47 -45.38 -0.12
CA LEU A 183 7.81 -44.08 -0.14
C LEU A 183 6.28 -44.19 -0.17
N SER A 184 5.77 -45.24 -0.81
CA SER A 184 4.35 -45.55 -0.86
C SER A 184 3.88 -46.10 0.48
N ASP A 185 4.68 -46.97 1.11
CA ASP A 185 4.32 -47.63 2.38
C ASP A 185 4.19 -46.64 3.54
N TYR A 186 4.92 -45.53 3.51
CA TYR A 186 4.94 -44.50 4.55
C TYR A 186 4.23 -43.18 4.16
N TYR A 187 3.46 -43.15 3.06
CA TYR A 187 2.75 -41.95 2.58
C TYR A 187 3.64 -40.69 2.48
N VAL A 188 4.90 -40.89 2.09
CA VAL A 188 5.91 -39.82 2.07
C VAL A 188 5.58 -38.79 1.00
N LEU A 189 5.08 -39.24 -0.16
CA LEU A 189 4.70 -38.38 -1.29
C LEU A 189 3.60 -37.40 -0.90
N ASP A 190 2.52 -37.87 -0.26
CA ASP A 190 1.41 -37.04 0.18
C ASP A 190 1.83 -36.02 1.24
N THR A 191 2.65 -36.46 2.20
CA THR A 191 3.18 -35.59 3.25
C THR A 191 4.09 -34.51 2.67
N MET A 192 4.97 -34.87 1.73
CA MET A 192 5.90 -33.93 1.09
C MET A 192 5.21 -32.98 0.11
N ALA A 193 4.08 -33.38 -0.49
CA ALA A 193 3.26 -32.50 -1.31
C ALA A 193 2.63 -31.34 -0.50
N SER A 194 2.33 -31.58 0.78
CA SER A 194 1.74 -30.56 1.68
C SER A 194 2.75 -29.51 2.20
N LEU A 195 4.04 -29.87 2.26
CA LEU A 195 5.10 -29.08 2.87
C LEU A 195 5.23 -27.63 2.32
N PRO A 196 5.18 -27.39 0.99
CA PRO A 196 5.26 -26.03 0.44
C PRO A 196 4.12 -25.12 0.91
N PHE A 197 2.92 -25.68 1.11
CA PHE A 197 1.75 -24.91 1.57
C PHE A 197 1.89 -24.51 3.03
N HIS A 198 2.40 -25.41 3.88
CA HIS A 198 2.68 -25.09 5.28
C HIS A 198 3.77 -24.03 5.42
N ALA A 199 4.85 -24.13 4.63
CA ALA A 199 5.89 -23.10 4.58
C ALA A 199 5.30 -21.75 4.15
N PHE A 200 4.51 -21.74 3.08
CA PHE A 200 3.84 -20.54 2.60
C PHE A 200 2.98 -19.88 3.69
N TYR A 201 2.11 -20.66 4.35
CA TYR A 201 1.24 -20.17 5.42
C TYR A 201 2.04 -19.61 6.59
N TYR A 202 3.10 -20.29 7.00
CA TYR A 202 3.94 -19.83 8.11
C TYR A 202 4.60 -18.48 7.82
N PHE A 203 5.27 -18.33 6.67
CA PHE A 203 6.01 -17.11 6.36
C PHE A 203 5.12 -15.92 5.96
N ASN A 204 3.99 -16.16 5.28
CA ASN A 204 3.13 -15.07 4.79
C ASN A 204 2.01 -14.69 5.77
N VAL A 205 1.64 -15.57 6.71
CA VAL A 205 0.52 -15.34 7.64
C VAL A 205 0.99 -15.36 9.09
N VAL A 206 1.59 -16.47 9.55
CA VAL A 206 1.92 -16.67 10.97
C VAL A 206 3.01 -15.71 11.44
N GLN A 207 4.09 -15.57 10.68
CA GLN A 207 5.23 -14.72 11.07
C GLN A 207 4.85 -13.22 11.16
N PRO A 208 4.13 -12.63 10.18
CA PRO A 208 3.62 -11.26 10.32
C PRO A 208 2.61 -11.09 11.46
N LEU A 209 1.75 -12.08 11.70
CA LEU A 209 0.81 -12.02 12.83
C LEU A 209 1.53 -12.04 14.17
N ARG A 210 2.56 -12.87 14.32
CA ARG A 210 3.36 -12.97 15.54
C ARG A 210 4.05 -11.63 15.87
N SER A 211 4.56 -10.92 14.86
CA SER A 211 5.20 -9.62 15.07
C SER A 211 4.23 -8.49 15.44
N ILE A 212 2.94 -8.65 15.12
CA ILE A 212 1.86 -7.75 15.54
C ILE A 212 1.40 -8.09 16.97
N LEU A 213 1.23 -9.38 17.27
CA LEU A 213 0.69 -9.87 18.55
C LEU A 213 1.70 -9.82 19.70
N LEU A 214 3.00 -9.89 19.41
CA LEU A 214 4.08 -9.77 20.40
C LEU A 214 4.90 -8.50 20.14
N PRO A 215 4.33 -7.30 20.40
CA PRO A 215 5.02 -6.04 20.19
C PRO A 215 6.16 -5.86 21.20
N SER A 216 7.28 -5.29 20.76
CA SER A 216 8.39 -4.92 21.64
C SER A 216 7.98 -3.88 22.71
N LEU A 217 8.70 -3.81 23.83
CA LEU A 217 8.46 -2.85 24.91
C LEU A 217 8.39 -1.38 24.44
N PHE A 218 9.17 -1.03 23.41
CA PHE A 218 9.12 0.29 22.77
C PHE A 218 7.75 0.56 22.10
N ARG A 219 7.20 -0.45 21.41
CA ARG A 219 5.89 -0.38 20.76
C ARG A 219 4.75 -0.33 21.77
N GLN A 220 4.93 -0.92 22.96
CA GLN A 220 3.98 -0.78 24.07
C GLN A 220 3.90 0.66 24.61
N ARG A 221 5.04 1.36 24.78
CA ARG A 221 5.04 2.78 25.18
C ARG A 221 4.33 3.68 24.17
N VAL A 222 4.50 3.39 22.89
CA VAL A 222 3.81 4.09 21.78
C VAL A 222 2.30 3.82 21.79
N MET A 223 1.84 2.61 22.13
CA MET A 223 0.40 2.32 22.24
C MET A 223 -0.28 3.15 23.32
N VAL A 224 0.40 3.49 24.41
CA VAL A 224 -0.14 4.38 25.46
C VAL A 224 -0.44 5.78 24.92
N LEU A 225 0.43 6.32 24.06
CA LEU A 225 0.17 7.59 23.35
C LEU A 225 -0.99 7.46 22.35
N SER A 226 -1.19 6.27 21.79
CA SER A 226 -2.19 5.97 20.76
C SER A 226 -3.60 5.71 21.33
N CYS A 227 -3.80 5.82 22.64
CA CYS A 227 -5.08 5.55 23.29
C CYS A 227 -6.19 6.51 22.78
N PRO A 228 -7.37 5.99 22.42
CA PRO A 228 -8.45 6.77 21.81
C PRO A 228 -9.00 7.89 22.71
N PHE A 229 -8.87 7.74 24.05
CA PHE A 229 -9.26 8.75 25.03
C PHE A 229 -8.40 10.03 24.98
N SER A 230 -7.15 9.96 24.50
CA SER A 230 -6.28 11.14 24.27
C SER A 230 -6.52 11.77 22.89
N GLN A 231 -6.85 10.94 21.90
CA GLN A 231 -7.01 11.35 20.49
C GLN A 231 -8.27 12.21 20.25
N HIS A 232 -9.36 12.01 20.98
CA HIS A 232 -10.64 12.68 20.66
C HIS A 232 -10.67 14.21 20.85
N ARG A 233 -9.65 14.82 21.48
CA ARG A 233 -9.74 16.20 21.96
C ARG A 233 -9.06 17.26 21.06
N TYR A 234 -8.28 16.89 20.02
CA TYR A 234 -7.41 17.86 19.33
C TYR A 234 -7.19 17.71 17.80
N HIS A 235 -7.91 16.81 17.12
CA HIS A 235 -7.72 16.62 15.68
C HIS A 235 -8.70 17.48 14.87
N SER A 236 -8.29 18.69 14.48
CA SER A 236 -8.98 19.44 13.43
C SER A 236 -8.26 19.26 12.10
N THR A 237 -9.00 19.21 10.98
CA THR A 237 -8.43 19.29 9.63
C THR A 237 -7.51 20.51 9.48
N SER A 238 -7.76 21.60 10.22
CA SER A 238 -6.87 22.77 10.25
C SER A 238 -5.52 22.51 10.92
N HIS A 239 -5.47 21.71 11.98
CA HIS A 239 -4.20 21.32 12.62
C HIS A 239 -3.41 20.38 11.72
N PHE A 240 -4.10 19.46 11.05
CA PHE A 240 -3.45 18.58 10.08
C PHE A 240 -2.90 19.38 8.89
N HIS A 241 -3.65 20.37 8.39
CA HIS A 241 -3.17 21.30 7.37
C HIS A 241 -1.90 22.03 7.81
N ALA A 242 -1.91 22.61 9.02
CA ALA A 242 -0.75 23.31 9.58
C ALA A 242 0.46 22.38 9.76
N PHE A 243 0.23 21.12 10.14
CA PHE A 243 1.27 20.10 10.24
C PHE A 243 1.91 19.78 8.88
N LEU A 244 1.10 19.67 7.82
CA LEU A 244 1.60 19.45 6.46
C LEU A 244 2.33 20.67 5.86
N LEU A 245 2.02 21.88 6.34
CA LEU A 245 2.77 23.08 5.95
C LEU A 245 4.12 23.17 6.67
N HIS A 246 4.26 22.56 7.86
CA HIS A 246 5.51 22.52 8.59
C HIS A 246 6.50 21.54 7.92
N PRO A 247 7.78 21.90 7.70
CA PRO A 247 8.74 21.05 6.99
C PRO A 247 8.95 19.69 7.66
N ASP A 248 9.10 19.68 9.00
CA ASP A 248 9.24 18.43 9.77
C ASP A 248 7.98 17.55 9.67
N GLY A 249 6.79 18.17 9.77
CA GLY A 249 5.52 17.44 9.72
C GLY A 249 5.25 16.86 8.34
N PHE A 250 5.49 17.64 7.29
CA PHE A 250 5.43 17.18 5.91
C PHE A 250 6.38 16.00 5.67
N ARG A 251 7.64 16.11 6.13
CA ARG A 251 8.64 15.05 5.96
C ARG A 251 8.23 13.77 6.67
N SER A 252 7.81 13.84 7.93
CA SER A 252 7.35 12.66 8.68
C SER A 252 6.13 12.02 8.03
N PHE A 253 5.18 12.82 7.54
CA PHE A 253 3.99 12.31 6.86
C PHE A 253 4.32 11.72 5.48
N LEU A 254 5.29 12.30 4.77
CA LEU A 254 5.80 11.79 3.49
C LEU A 254 6.52 10.45 3.66
N GLU A 255 7.37 10.32 4.68
CA GLU A 255 8.02 9.05 5.03
C GLU A 255 6.97 7.99 5.36
N PHE A 256 5.92 8.34 6.10
CA PHE A 256 4.78 7.44 6.35
C PHE A 256 4.03 7.05 5.07
N CYS A 257 3.71 8.01 4.21
CA CYS A 257 3.04 7.72 2.94
C CYS A 257 3.91 6.85 2.02
N ARG A 258 5.24 6.97 2.09
CA ARG A 258 6.20 6.09 1.40
C ARG A 258 6.13 4.67 1.95
N MET A 259 6.04 4.51 3.27
CA MET A 259 5.87 3.19 3.90
C MET A 259 4.56 2.51 3.52
N GLU A 260 3.45 3.26 3.49
CA GLU A 260 2.14 2.74 3.10
C GLU A 260 1.95 2.58 1.59
N LEU A 261 2.95 2.93 0.77
CA LEU A 261 2.87 2.93 -0.69
C LEU A 261 1.72 3.84 -1.23
N ARG A 262 1.44 4.95 -0.54
CA ARG A 262 0.33 5.87 -0.82
C ARG A 262 0.78 7.33 -0.92
N LEU A 263 1.80 7.57 -1.74
CA LEU A 263 2.37 8.91 -1.95
C LEU A 263 1.52 9.81 -2.86
N GLU A 264 0.69 9.21 -3.72
CA GLU A 264 -0.03 9.91 -4.79
C GLU A 264 -0.92 11.04 -4.28
N LEU A 265 -1.63 10.83 -3.15
CA LEU A 265 -2.49 11.86 -2.57
C LEU A 265 -1.69 13.05 -2.01
N LEU A 266 -0.62 12.77 -1.28
CA LEU A 266 0.21 13.80 -0.65
C LEU A 266 0.95 14.64 -1.70
N LEU A 267 1.51 13.98 -2.72
CA LEU A 267 2.22 14.66 -3.80
C LEU A 267 1.26 15.44 -4.71
N ALA A 268 0.07 14.89 -5.01
CA ALA A 268 -0.97 15.65 -5.70
C ALA A 268 -1.31 16.92 -4.90
N TRP A 269 -1.62 16.78 -3.61
CA TRP A 269 -1.92 17.93 -2.74
C TRP A 269 -0.78 18.95 -2.74
N GLN A 270 0.48 18.53 -2.64
CA GLN A 270 1.65 19.40 -2.69
C GLN A 270 1.76 20.15 -4.04
N THR A 271 1.52 19.48 -5.17
CA THR A 271 1.57 20.17 -6.48
C THR A 271 0.46 21.20 -6.65
N LEU A 272 -0.73 20.93 -6.11
CA LEU A 272 -1.83 21.89 -6.11
C LEU A 272 -1.51 23.10 -5.21
N THR A 273 -0.95 22.91 -4.02
CA THR A 273 -0.58 24.02 -3.14
C THR A 273 0.59 24.84 -3.68
N GLN A 274 1.53 24.22 -4.40
CA GLN A 274 2.59 24.94 -5.12
C GLN A 274 2.04 25.83 -6.25
N PHE A 275 0.97 25.40 -6.93
CA PHE A 275 0.29 26.25 -7.90
C PHE A 275 -0.36 27.46 -7.24
N GLU A 276 -0.97 27.32 -6.06
CA GLU A 276 -1.56 28.44 -5.32
C GLU A 276 -0.52 29.53 -4.99
N ALA A 277 0.74 29.14 -4.76
CA ALA A 277 1.85 30.07 -4.54
C ALA A 277 2.36 30.77 -5.82
N ALA A 278 2.22 30.14 -6.99
CA ALA A 278 2.68 30.67 -8.28
C ALA A 278 1.72 30.30 -9.43
N PRO A 279 0.56 30.99 -9.56
CA PRO A 279 -0.52 30.56 -10.43
C PRO A 279 -0.33 31.02 -11.88
N THR A 280 0.59 30.36 -12.59
CA THR A 280 0.84 30.59 -14.03
C THR A 280 0.08 29.59 -14.89
N THR A 281 -0.20 29.94 -16.15
CA THR A 281 -0.80 29.00 -17.12
C THR A 281 0.05 27.76 -17.35
N ARG A 282 1.38 27.93 -17.40
CA ARG A 282 2.33 26.81 -17.46
C ARG A 282 2.21 25.89 -16.25
N ALA A 283 2.09 26.44 -15.04
CA ALA A 283 1.92 25.65 -13.82
C ALA A 283 0.56 24.94 -13.79
N ALA A 284 -0.52 25.58 -14.23
CA ALA A 284 -1.85 24.96 -14.34
C ALA A 284 -1.84 23.77 -15.31
N GLU A 285 -1.18 23.91 -16.47
CA GLU A 285 -1.02 22.83 -17.43
C GLU A 285 -0.20 21.67 -16.84
N GLN A 286 0.89 21.97 -16.13
CA GLN A 286 1.68 20.96 -15.43
C GLN A 286 0.86 20.22 -14.36
N VAL A 287 0.06 20.93 -13.57
CA VAL A 287 -0.85 20.33 -12.57
C VAL A 287 -1.89 19.46 -13.27
N PHE A 288 -2.46 19.90 -14.39
CA PHE A 288 -3.40 19.10 -15.18
C PHE A 288 -2.76 17.79 -15.65
N GLN A 289 -1.57 17.85 -16.22
CA GLN A 289 -0.85 16.65 -16.67
C GLN A 289 -0.47 15.73 -15.52
N ALA A 290 -0.04 16.29 -14.38
CA ALA A 290 0.45 15.51 -13.26
C ALA A 290 -0.67 14.86 -12.42
N CYS A 291 -1.82 15.54 -12.26
CA CYS A 291 -2.88 15.13 -11.32
C CYS A 291 -4.20 14.72 -11.98
N PHE A 292 -4.51 15.25 -13.16
CA PHE A 292 -5.83 15.10 -13.78
C PHE A 292 -5.82 14.28 -15.07
N SER A 293 -4.76 14.29 -15.88
CA SER A 293 -4.66 13.56 -17.15
C SER A 293 -4.90 12.03 -16.99
N PRO A 294 -5.44 11.32 -18.00
CA PRO A 294 -5.54 9.86 -17.95
C PRO A 294 -4.15 9.23 -17.70
N HIS A 295 -4.09 8.29 -16.75
CA HIS A 295 -2.85 7.61 -16.34
C HIS A 295 -1.73 8.56 -15.87
N CYS A 296 -2.08 9.73 -15.33
CA CYS A 296 -1.11 10.71 -14.81
C CYS A 296 -0.26 10.17 -13.65
N ILE A 297 0.82 10.90 -13.34
CA ILE A 297 1.82 10.51 -12.32
C ILE A 297 1.15 10.41 -10.93
N TYR A 298 0.38 11.43 -10.54
CA TYR A 298 -0.34 11.51 -9.28
C TYR A 298 -1.84 11.21 -9.46
N ALA A 299 -2.20 10.19 -10.25
CA ALA A 299 -3.60 9.89 -10.46
C ALA A 299 -4.28 9.54 -9.12
N THR A 300 -5.33 10.28 -8.79
CA THR A 300 -6.14 10.05 -7.60
C THR A 300 -7.59 9.86 -8.01
N ALA A 301 -8.38 9.20 -7.15
CA ALA A 301 -9.82 9.07 -7.37
C ALA A 301 -10.52 10.44 -7.44
N ILE A 302 -10.07 11.39 -6.63
CA ILE A 302 -10.56 12.78 -6.62
C ILE A 302 -10.18 13.47 -7.93
N GLY A 303 -8.93 13.37 -8.38
CA GLY A 303 -8.51 13.92 -9.68
C GLY A 303 -9.34 13.37 -10.85
N ASN A 304 -9.63 12.06 -10.87
CA ASN A 304 -10.49 11.46 -11.90
C ASN A 304 -11.93 11.99 -11.87
N GLN A 305 -12.49 12.24 -10.69
CA GLN A 305 -13.84 12.80 -10.53
C GLN A 305 -13.93 14.23 -11.05
N TRP A 306 -12.89 15.03 -10.82
CA TRP A 306 -12.85 16.44 -11.22
C TRP A 306 -12.29 16.68 -12.62
N ARG A 307 -11.68 15.66 -13.26
CA ARG A 307 -11.18 15.74 -14.65
C ARG A 307 -12.21 16.31 -15.63
N PRO A 308 -13.47 15.82 -15.69
CA PRO A 308 -14.45 16.32 -16.66
C PRO A 308 -14.74 17.81 -16.51
N HIS A 309 -14.55 18.36 -15.30
CA HIS A 309 -14.73 19.79 -15.04
C HIS A 309 -13.54 20.62 -15.56
N PHE A 310 -12.31 20.19 -15.31
CA PHE A 310 -11.12 20.95 -15.72
C PHE A 310 -10.72 20.75 -17.19
N GLN A 311 -11.14 19.65 -17.83
CA GLN A 311 -10.80 19.34 -19.21
C GLN A 311 -11.28 20.39 -20.25
N PRO A 312 -12.52 20.93 -20.17
CA PRO A 312 -12.91 22.04 -21.04
C PRO A 312 -12.23 23.35 -20.64
N LEU A 313 -12.09 23.66 -19.34
CA LEU A 313 -11.39 24.87 -18.87
C LEU A 313 -9.92 24.93 -19.32
N ARG A 314 -9.29 23.79 -19.52
CA ARG A 314 -7.92 23.72 -20.05
C ARG A 314 -7.77 24.39 -21.41
N GLN A 315 -8.81 24.37 -22.24
CA GLN A 315 -8.79 25.01 -23.57
C GLN A 315 -8.76 26.54 -23.48
N THR A 316 -9.19 27.12 -22.36
CA THR A 316 -9.18 28.57 -22.13
C THR A 316 -7.87 29.06 -21.51
N TRP A 317 -6.94 28.17 -21.16
CA TRP A 317 -5.60 28.53 -20.69
C TRP A 317 -4.71 28.89 -21.89
N THR A 318 -5.09 29.91 -22.64
CA THR A 318 -4.30 30.41 -23.78
C THR A 318 -3.03 31.09 -23.27
N GLN A 319 -1.96 31.08 -24.08
CA GLN A 319 -0.67 31.71 -23.73
C GLN A 319 -0.76 33.21 -23.44
N THR A 320 -1.88 33.86 -23.79
CA THR A 320 -2.18 35.26 -23.52
C THR A 320 -2.55 35.55 -22.07
N THR A 321 -3.07 34.58 -21.32
CA THR A 321 -3.29 34.73 -19.87
C THR A 321 -2.01 34.31 -19.13
N THR A 322 -1.26 35.27 -18.60
CA THR A 322 -0.02 34.96 -17.85
C THR A 322 -0.32 34.40 -16.47
N PHE A 323 -1.44 34.84 -15.86
CA PHE A 323 -1.84 34.48 -14.50
C PHE A 323 -3.26 33.94 -14.46
N LEU A 324 -3.45 32.88 -13.68
CA LEU A 324 -4.74 32.26 -13.39
C LEU A 324 -5.15 32.55 -11.93
N PRO A 325 -6.43 32.40 -11.58
CA PRO A 325 -6.85 32.51 -10.19
C PRO A 325 -6.13 31.46 -9.32
N PRO A 326 -5.50 31.85 -8.19
CA PRO A 326 -4.87 30.88 -7.28
C PRO A 326 -5.88 29.89 -6.71
N THR A 327 -7.16 30.29 -6.64
CA THR A 327 -8.26 29.45 -6.13
C THR A 327 -8.77 28.40 -7.12
N LEU A 328 -8.22 28.32 -8.34
CA LEU A 328 -8.70 27.45 -9.42
C LEU A 328 -8.87 25.99 -8.99
N PHE A 329 -7.92 25.45 -8.22
CA PHE A 329 -7.95 24.06 -7.77
C PHE A 329 -8.31 23.90 -6.28
N ARG A 330 -8.68 24.99 -5.58
CA ARG A 330 -8.85 25.01 -4.12
C ARG A 330 -9.84 23.97 -3.60
N THR A 331 -10.92 23.73 -4.34
CA THR A 331 -11.92 22.69 -4.02
C THR A 331 -11.32 21.29 -4.03
N VAL A 332 -10.44 21.01 -5.00
CA VAL A 332 -9.71 19.74 -5.10
C VAL A 332 -8.64 19.64 -4.02
N THR A 333 -7.91 20.72 -3.76
CA THR A 333 -6.91 20.80 -2.67
C THR A 333 -7.55 20.45 -1.33
N ALA A 334 -8.72 21.04 -1.02
CA ALA A 334 -9.46 20.77 0.20
C ALA A 334 -10.00 19.34 0.27
N ALA A 335 -10.53 18.82 -0.85
CA ALA A 335 -11.02 17.43 -0.92
C ALA A 335 -9.89 16.41 -0.72
N LEU A 336 -8.70 16.66 -1.29
CA LEU A 336 -7.51 15.82 -1.08
C LEU A 336 -7.08 15.84 0.39
N LEU A 337 -7.00 17.02 0.99
CA LEU A 337 -6.66 17.18 2.41
C LEU A 337 -7.62 16.41 3.32
N GLN A 338 -8.92 16.55 3.10
CA GLN A 338 -9.95 15.84 3.87
C GLN A 338 -9.83 14.33 3.70
N CYS A 339 -9.61 13.84 2.47
CA CYS A 339 -9.41 12.42 2.22
C CYS A 339 -8.16 11.86 2.92
N MET A 340 -7.07 12.63 2.97
CA MET A 340 -5.86 12.24 3.73
C MET A 340 -6.16 12.21 5.23
N TYR A 341 -6.89 13.21 5.74
CA TYR A 341 -7.29 13.30 7.14
C TYR A 341 -8.22 12.15 7.57
N ASP A 342 -9.18 11.74 6.73
CA ASP A 342 -10.14 10.69 7.10
C ASP A 342 -9.54 9.28 7.01
N VAL A 343 -8.56 9.07 6.12
CA VAL A 343 -8.10 7.71 5.76
C VAL A 343 -6.66 7.45 6.19
N GLN A 344 -5.73 8.36 5.93
CA GLN A 344 -4.30 8.15 6.16
C GLN A 344 -3.87 8.64 7.54
N PHE A 345 -4.39 9.78 7.99
CA PHE A 345 -4.01 10.39 9.25
C PHE A 345 -4.30 9.51 10.49
N PRO A 346 -5.44 8.78 10.60
CA PRO A 346 -5.67 7.90 11.75
C PRO A 346 -4.65 6.76 11.82
N ARG A 347 -4.19 6.28 10.66
CA ARG A 347 -3.15 5.24 10.57
C ARG A 347 -1.76 5.78 10.87
N PHE A 348 -1.49 7.02 10.46
CA PHE A 348 -0.28 7.75 10.83
C PHE A 348 -0.18 7.89 12.35
N LEU A 349 -1.29 8.18 13.03
CA LEU A 349 -1.35 8.24 14.50
C LEU A 349 -1.23 6.86 15.17
N GLN A 350 -1.48 5.76 14.46
CA GLN A 350 -1.20 4.41 14.98
C GLN A 350 0.26 3.99 14.75
N HIS A 351 0.98 4.71 13.87
CA HIS A 351 2.35 4.41 13.55
C HIS A 351 3.29 5.04 14.59
N PRO A 352 4.30 4.30 15.10
CA PRO A 352 5.18 4.79 16.16
C PRO A 352 5.90 6.09 15.83
N ALA A 353 6.45 6.21 14.62
CA ALA A 353 7.08 7.45 14.19
C ALA A 353 6.07 8.58 13.94
N GLY A 354 4.84 8.25 13.54
CA GLY A 354 3.85 9.26 13.18
C GLY A 354 3.22 9.92 14.39
N ILE A 355 2.89 9.13 15.41
CA ILE A 355 2.33 9.68 16.66
C ILE A 355 3.32 10.55 17.41
N LEU A 356 4.60 10.19 17.41
CA LEU A 356 5.67 10.98 18.03
C LEU A 356 5.80 12.35 17.34
N ALA A 357 5.93 12.35 16.00
CA ALA A 357 6.03 13.58 15.22
C ALA A 357 4.79 14.48 15.39
N TRP A 358 3.61 13.90 15.46
CA TRP A 358 2.36 14.63 15.69
C TRP A 358 2.33 15.31 17.07
N HIS A 359 2.71 14.58 18.13
CA HIS A 359 2.73 15.14 19.49
C HIS A 359 3.78 16.24 19.62
N GLU A 360 4.98 16.03 19.07
CA GLU A 360 6.04 17.03 19.07
C GLU A 360 5.59 18.34 18.39
N PHE A 361 4.91 18.23 17.24
CA PHE A 361 4.33 19.39 16.58
C PHE A 361 3.30 20.11 17.46
N LEU A 362 2.37 19.36 18.08
CA LEU A 362 1.35 19.97 18.94
C LEU A 362 1.96 20.63 20.19
N ASP A 363 3.01 20.05 20.76
CA ASP A 363 3.71 20.60 21.93
C ASP A 363 4.46 21.88 21.55
N ARG A 364 5.17 21.89 20.41
CA ARG A 364 5.80 23.11 19.87
C ARG A 364 4.76 24.20 19.60
N LYS A 365 3.65 23.86 18.94
CA LYS A 365 2.58 24.82 18.66
C LYS A 365 1.99 25.42 19.94
N ARG A 366 1.71 24.58 20.95
CA ARG A 366 1.23 25.02 22.27
C ARG A 366 2.25 25.89 23.00
N ALA A 367 3.54 25.60 22.88
CA ALA A 367 4.59 26.43 23.46
C ALA A 367 4.64 27.83 22.84
N VAL A 368 4.52 27.93 21.51
CA VAL A 368 4.45 29.21 20.79
C VAL A 368 3.17 29.98 21.15
N GLU A 369 2.01 29.33 21.16
CA GLU A 369 0.74 29.97 21.55
C GLU A 369 0.79 30.54 22.98
N LYS A 370 1.45 29.81 23.91
CA LYS A 370 1.66 30.31 25.29
C LYS A 370 2.64 31.47 25.34
N LEU A 371 3.71 31.44 24.54
CA LEU A 371 4.66 32.55 24.44
C LEU A 371 3.96 33.82 23.95
N ASP A 372 3.15 33.71 22.89
CA ASP A 372 2.37 34.82 22.34
C ASP A 372 1.38 35.38 23.38
N GLN A 373 0.71 34.50 24.13
CA GLN A 373 -0.14 34.93 25.24
C GLN A 373 0.63 35.73 26.29
N VAL A 374 1.82 35.27 26.70
CA VAL A 374 2.67 35.99 27.65
C VAL A 374 3.08 37.35 27.09
N LEU A 375 3.51 37.42 25.82
CA LEU A 375 3.88 38.68 25.16
C LEU A 375 2.72 39.67 25.14
N THR A 376 1.52 39.23 24.79
CA THR A 376 0.33 40.11 24.79
C THR A 376 -0.06 40.61 26.19
N ILE A 377 0.19 39.82 27.24
CA ILE A 377 -0.02 40.24 28.63
C ILE A 377 1.02 41.29 29.03
N VAL A 378 2.29 41.10 28.66
CA VAL A 378 3.37 42.06 28.91
C VAL A 378 3.11 43.39 28.22
N ASP A 379 2.71 43.37 26.93
CA ASP A 379 2.37 44.59 26.17
C ASP A 379 1.15 45.34 26.76
N ARG A 380 0.16 44.61 27.27
CA ARG A 380 -0.97 45.21 28.00
C ARG A 380 -0.54 45.85 29.32
N GLN A 381 0.41 45.25 30.04
CA GLN A 381 0.91 45.81 31.29
C GLN A 381 1.78 47.06 31.06
N THR A 382 2.67 47.05 30.06
CA THR A 382 3.50 48.22 29.72
C THR A 382 2.68 49.40 29.23
N SER A 383 1.68 49.17 28.37
CA SER A 383 0.74 50.21 27.93
C SER A 383 -0.11 50.78 29.07
N SER A 384 -0.58 49.93 30.00
CA SER A 384 -1.25 50.39 31.21
C SER A 384 -0.33 51.18 32.15
N PHE A 385 0.96 50.87 32.21
CA PHE A 385 1.93 51.59 33.03
C PHE A 385 2.24 52.97 32.44
N GLN A 386 2.39 53.07 31.12
CA GLN A 386 2.58 54.35 30.43
C GLN A 386 1.35 55.28 30.54
N MET A 387 0.13 54.75 30.48
CA MET A 387 -1.08 55.53 30.73
C MET A 387 -1.19 56.07 32.17
N LYS A 388 -0.63 55.36 33.16
CA LYS A 388 -0.57 55.86 34.55
C LYS A 388 0.51 56.92 34.75
N LEU A 389 1.62 56.86 34.00
CA LEU A 389 2.70 57.85 34.08
C LEU A 389 2.32 59.21 33.45
N HIS A 390 1.42 59.22 32.47
CA HIS A 390 0.93 60.43 31.80
C HIS A 390 -0.31 61.08 32.45
N ARG A 391 -0.77 60.60 33.61
CA ARG A 391 -1.78 61.34 34.39
C ARG A 391 -1.09 62.55 35.03
N PRO A 392 -1.49 63.81 34.73
CA PRO A 392 -0.96 64.96 35.44
C PRO A 392 -1.31 64.81 36.92
N LEU A 393 -0.33 64.97 37.80
CA LEU A 393 -0.56 65.10 39.23
C LEU A 393 -1.56 66.26 39.45
N PRO A 394 -2.62 66.07 40.24
CA PRO A 394 -3.49 67.17 40.60
C PRO A 394 -2.65 68.15 41.43
N PHE A 395 -2.41 69.34 40.86
CA PHE A 395 -1.93 70.49 41.61
C PHE A 395 -2.96 70.79 42.69
N HIS A 396 -2.67 70.40 43.93
CA HIS A 396 -3.34 70.97 45.10
C HIS A 396 -2.74 72.36 45.32
N GLY A 397 -3.44 73.38 44.82
CA GLY A 397 -3.31 74.74 45.31
C GLY A 397 -4.00 74.85 46.67
N GLY A 398 -3.24 75.23 47.68
CA GLY A 398 -3.66 75.53 49.04
C GLY A 398 -2.52 76.21 49.77
#